data_AF-X1BXA7-F1
#
_entry.id   AF-X1BXA7-F1
#
_cell.length_a   1.000
_cell.length_b   1.000
_cell.length_c   1.000
_cell.angle_alpha   90.00
_cell.angle_beta   90.00
_cell.angle_gamma   90.00
#
_symmetry.space_group_name_H-M   'P 1'
#
loop_
_entity.id
_entity.type
_entity.pdbx_description
1 polymer ?
#
loop_
_entity_poly.entity_id
_entity_poly.type
_entity_poly.pdbx_seq_one_letter_code
_entity_poly.pdbx_strand_id
1 'polypeptide(L)'
;MAKNNDGSELKDDGSVLSSDISRRDFVNGTLVGFGAALLSSTAPLYAARGKPVGVFNDPWTGYGGVGDYAVSNGNVASVRDAAHLIRDGLTESMMRDVEDIDEEYDMVIIGGGFSGIGAAYQFHKEQGDSRRCLILENHPVFGGEAKQNEF
;
A
#
# COMPACT_ATOMS: atom_id res chain seq x y z
N MET A 1 48.86 67.62 4.85
CA MET A 1 49.81 66.77 4.10
C MET A 1 50.22 65.61 4.99
N ALA A 2 49.64 64.43 4.75
CA ALA A 2 50.17 63.08 5.05
C ALA A 2 48.98 62.11 5.09
N LYS A 3 49.09 61.06 4.27
CA LYS A 3 48.10 60.00 4.02
C LYS A 3 47.91 59.12 5.26
N ASN A 4 46.80 58.39 5.30
CA ASN A 4 46.86 56.93 5.50
C ASN A 4 45.64 56.23 4.90
N ASN A 5 45.97 55.07 4.34
CA ASN A 5 45.25 54.21 3.42
C ASN A 5 44.40 53.21 4.21
N ASP A 6 43.21 52.88 3.74
CA ASP A 6 42.74 51.49 3.75
C ASP A 6 41.72 51.29 2.64
N GLY A 7 42.21 50.75 1.53
CA GLY A 7 41.38 50.16 0.50
C GLY A 7 41.31 48.66 0.78
N SER A 8 40.13 48.17 1.15
CA SER A 8 39.83 46.75 1.10
C SER A 8 39.37 46.40 -0.31
N GLU A 9 40.34 46.03 -1.14
CA GLU A 9 40.17 45.45 -2.47
C GLU A 9 39.48 44.08 -2.34
N LEU A 10 38.23 43.96 -2.84
CA LEU A 10 37.52 42.69 -2.89
C LEU A 10 38.19 41.80 -3.95
N LYS A 11 38.85 40.75 -3.48
CA LYS A 11 39.41 39.69 -4.34
C LYS A 11 38.28 38.89 -4.96
N ASP A 12 38.17 38.95 -6.28
CA ASP A 12 37.35 38.04 -7.08
C ASP A 12 37.98 36.65 -7.06
N ASP A 13 37.33 35.69 -6.40
CA ASP A 13 37.85 34.35 -6.13
C ASP A 13 37.52 33.32 -7.22
N GLY A 14 36.97 33.78 -8.37
CA GLY A 14 36.63 32.92 -9.48
C GLY A 14 35.47 31.95 -9.19
N SER A 15 34.77 32.11 -8.06
CA SER A 15 33.55 31.37 -7.77
C SER A 15 32.39 31.94 -8.56
N VAL A 16 31.75 31.11 -9.39
CA VAL A 16 30.51 31.48 -10.11
C VAL A 16 29.35 31.76 -9.14
N LEU A 17 29.47 31.33 -7.89
CA LEU A 17 28.48 31.52 -6.85
C LEU A 17 28.98 32.53 -5.82
N SER A 18 28.16 33.55 -5.55
CA SER A 18 28.41 34.52 -4.48
C SER A 18 28.60 33.80 -3.13
N SER A 19 29.54 34.29 -2.33
CA SER A 19 29.78 33.79 -0.97
C SER A 19 28.65 34.11 0.02
N ASP A 20 27.63 34.86 -0.39
CA ASP A 20 26.55 35.38 0.45
C ASP A 20 25.16 34.77 0.15
N ILE A 21 25.13 33.49 -0.25
CA ILE A 21 23.86 32.77 -0.52
C ILE A 21 23.20 32.36 0.80
N SER A 22 21.98 32.85 1.05
CA SER A 22 21.21 32.41 2.21
C SER A 22 20.62 31.00 2.00
N ARG A 23 20.32 30.29 3.10
CA ARG A 23 19.62 28.99 3.06
C ARG A 23 18.30 29.05 2.28
N ARG A 24 17.60 30.19 2.38
CA ARG A 24 16.32 30.41 1.68
C ARG A 24 16.50 30.54 0.18
N ASP A 25 17.56 31.22 -0.26
CA ASP A 25 17.84 31.41 -1.68
C ASP A 25 18.24 30.08 -2.34
N PHE A 26 19.02 29.26 -1.64
CA PHE A 26 19.31 27.89 -2.07
C PHE A 26 18.03 27.05 -2.20
N VAL A 27 17.21 26.98 -1.14
CA VAL A 27 15.98 26.17 -1.15
C VAL A 27 15.01 26.63 -2.24
N ASN A 28 14.79 27.93 -2.37
CA ASN A 28 13.89 28.48 -3.40
C ASN A 28 14.45 28.25 -4.81
N GLY A 29 15.75 28.46 -5.01
CA GLY A 29 16.41 28.23 -6.30
C GLY A 29 16.35 26.76 -6.73
N THR A 30 16.63 25.84 -5.80
CA THR A 30 16.50 24.40 -6.04
C THR A 30 15.07 24.00 -6.37
N LEU A 31 14.07 24.52 -5.64
CA LEU A 31 12.66 24.23 -5.90
C LEU A 31 12.21 24.71 -7.29
N VAL A 32 12.61 25.92 -7.69
CA VAL A 32 12.33 26.46 -9.03
C VAL A 32 13.01 25.60 -10.11
N GLY A 33 14.26 25.19 -9.89
CA GLY A 33 14.99 24.32 -10.81
C GLY A 33 14.31 22.96 -11.03
N PHE A 34 13.88 22.30 -9.96
CA PHE A 34 13.12 21.05 -10.06
C PHE A 34 11.76 21.25 -10.73
N GLY A 35 11.03 22.32 -10.40
CA GLY A 35 9.75 22.64 -11.04
C GLY A 35 9.87 22.87 -12.54
N ALA A 36 10.89 23.61 -12.98
CA ALA A 36 11.16 23.87 -14.40
C ALA A 36 11.58 22.60 -15.16
N ALA A 37 12.39 21.74 -14.52
CA ALA A 37 12.78 20.45 -15.09
C ALA A 37 11.58 19.52 -15.27
N LEU A 38 10.65 19.49 -14.30
CA LEU A 38 9.42 18.70 -14.39
C LEU A 38 8.47 19.23 -15.49
N LEU A 39 8.32 20.55 -15.63
CA LEU A 39 7.54 21.17 -16.71
C LEU A 39 8.11 20.89 -18.11
N SER A 40 9.43 20.73 -18.22
CA SER A 40 10.11 20.40 -19.47
C SER A 40 10.15 18.89 -19.76
N SER A 41 9.76 18.06 -18.79
CA SER A 41 9.69 16.62 -18.97
C SER A 41 8.44 16.27 -19.77
N THR A 42 8.62 15.67 -20.95
CA THR A 42 7.52 15.10 -21.74
C THR A 42 7.02 13.79 -21.13
N ALA A 43 7.83 13.16 -20.26
CA ALA A 43 7.58 11.86 -19.67
C ALA A 43 6.24 11.70 -18.93
N PRO A 44 5.74 12.65 -18.13
CA PRO A 44 4.45 12.49 -17.45
C PRO A 44 3.29 12.43 -18.45
N LEU A 45 3.36 13.18 -19.55
CA LEU A 45 2.31 13.22 -20.57
C LEU A 45 2.34 11.98 -21.46
N TYR A 46 3.51 11.40 -21.73
CA TYR A 46 3.65 10.13 -22.45
C TYR A 46 3.26 8.93 -21.57
N ALA A 47 3.67 8.92 -20.30
CA ALA A 47 3.26 7.89 -19.33
C ALA A 47 1.75 7.94 -19.05
N ALA A 48 1.14 9.13 -19.03
CA ALA A 48 -0.31 9.28 -18.85
C ALA A 48 -1.14 8.96 -20.11
N ARG A 49 -0.53 8.92 -21.30
CA ARG A 49 -1.21 8.59 -22.57
C ARG A 49 -1.24 7.10 -22.89
N GLY A 50 -0.38 6.31 -22.27
CA GLY A 50 -0.47 4.85 -22.35
C GLY A 50 -1.64 4.38 -21.50
N LYS A 51 -2.76 4.00 -22.11
CA LYS A 51 -3.64 3.05 -21.43
C LYS A 51 -2.79 1.80 -21.22
N PRO A 52 -2.64 1.27 -19.99
CA PRO A 52 -2.05 -0.05 -19.84
C PRO A 52 -2.90 -0.98 -20.68
N VAL A 53 -2.32 -1.53 -21.75
CA VAL A 53 -2.92 -2.66 -22.46
C VAL A 53 -2.68 -3.84 -21.54
N GLY A 54 -3.48 -3.90 -20.48
CA GLY A 54 -3.55 -5.07 -19.64
C GLY A 54 -3.99 -6.22 -20.53
N VAL A 55 -3.25 -7.32 -20.48
CA VAL A 55 -3.62 -8.59 -21.13
C VAL A 55 -4.91 -9.17 -20.52
N PHE A 56 -5.52 -8.48 -19.54
CA PHE A 56 -6.62 -8.95 -18.70
C PHE A 56 -7.73 -7.91 -18.62
N ASN A 57 -8.98 -8.39 -18.66
CA ASN A 57 -10.20 -7.58 -18.50
C ASN A 57 -10.39 -7.04 -17.07
N ASP A 58 -9.64 -7.56 -16.09
CA ASP A 58 -9.60 -7.03 -14.72
C ASP A 58 -8.15 -6.66 -14.34
N PRO A 59 -7.80 -5.36 -14.33
CA PRO A 59 -6.48 -4.86 -13.94
C PRO A 59 -6.09 -5.20 -12.50
N TRP A 60 -7.06 -5.49 -11.62
CA TRP A 60 -6.81 -5.77 -10.21
C TRP A 60 -6.49 -7.24 -9.95
N THR A 61 -7.33 -8.14 -10.46
CA THR A 61 -7.15 -9.59 -10.23
C THR A 61 -6.01 -10.18 -11.08
N GLY A 62 -5.73 -9.59 -12.25
CA GLY A 62 -4.59 -9.99 -13.09
C GLY A 62 -4.58 -11.49 -13.44
N TYR A 63 -3.40 -12.12 -13.33
CA TYR A 63 -3.20 -13.56 -13.58
C TYR A 63 -3.85 -14.47 -12.53
N GLY A 64 -4.28 -13.92 -11.39
CA GLY A 64 -4.87 -14.70 -10.31
C GLY A 64 -6.26 -15.26 -10.63
N GLY A 65 -6.92 -14.77 -11.70
CA GLY A 65 -8.29 -15.12 -12.10
C GLY A 65 -8.42 -16.35 -13.02
N VAL A 66 -7.44 -17.25 -13.07
CA VAL A 66 -7.46 -18.45 -13.92
C VAL A 66 -7.46 -19.71 -13.06
N GLY A 67 -8.21 -20.73 -13.48
CA GLY A 67 -8.30 -22.02 -12.82
C GLY A 67 -9.16 -22.01 -11.54
N ASP A 68 -9.11 -23.09 -10.77
CA ASP A 68 -9.89 -23.24 -9.53
C ASP A 68 -9.50 -22.21 -8.44
N TYR A 69 -8.33 -21.57 -8.59
CA TYR A 69 -7.85 -20.51 -7.72
C TYR A 69 -8.41 -19.12 -8.05
N ALA A 70 -9.14 -18.97 -9.15
CA ALA A 70 -9.59 -17.67 -9.70
C ALA A 70 -10.37 -16.76 -8.74
N VAL A 71 -11.10 -17.36 -7.80
CA VAL A 71 -11.96 -16.64 -6.82
C VAL A 71 -11.38 -16.66 -5.41
N SER A 72 -10.15 -17.18 -5.27
CA SER A 72 -9.54 -17.55 -4.00
C SER A 72 -8.10 -17.04 -3.84
N ASN A 73 -7.63 -16.18 -4.74
CA ASN A 73 -6.26 -15.70 -4.84
C ASN A 73 -5.93 -14.47 -3.97
N GLY A 74 -6.47 -14.43 -2.75
CA GLY A 74 -6.23 -13.35 -1.79
C GLY A 74 -7.14 -12.16 -2.03
N ASN A 75 -6.59 -10.96 -2.16
CA ASN A 75 -7.37 -9.73 -2.31
C ASN A 75 -8.01 -9.60 -3.69
N VAL A 76 -8.98 -10.45 -4.03
CA VAL A 76 -9.82 -10.29 -5.22
C VAL A 76 -10.60 -8.98 -5.17
N ALA A 77 -10.97 -8.44 -6.33
CA ALA A 77 -11.62 -7.13 -6.43
C ALA A 77 -12.87 -7.03 -5.54
N SER A 78 -13.68 -8.09 -5.46
CA SER A 78 -14.88 -8.15 -4.62
C SER A 78 -14.59 -8.03 -3.12
N VAL A 79 -13.51 -8.64 -2.63
CA VAL A 79 -13.11 -8.58 -1.21
C VAL A 79 -12.61 -7.17 -0.86
N ARG A 80 -11.83 -6.54 -1.76
CA ARG A 80 -11.44 -5.13 -1.62
C ARG A 80 -12.66 -4.21 -1.61
N ASP A 81 -13.58 -4.41 -2.53
CA ASP A 81 -14.78 -3.58 -2.66
C ASP A 81 -15.67 -3.71 -1.41
N ALA A 82 -15.81 -4.90 -0.86
CA ALA A 82 -16.47 -5.12 0.43
C ALA A 82 -15.77 -4.35 1.56
N ALA A 83 -14.43 -4.35 1.62
CA ALA A 83 -13.69 -3.57 2.62
C ALA A 83 -13.88 -2.06 2.46
N HIS A 84 -14.00 -1.55 1.22
CA HIS A 84 -14.34 -0.17 0.96
C HIS A 84 -15.75 0.20 1.46
N LEU A 85 -16.74 -0.68 1.29
CA LEU A 85 -18.08 -0.45 1.82
C LEU A 85 -18.06 -0.30 3.35
N ILE A 86 -17.29 -1.13 4.06
CA ILE A 86 -17.10 -1.03 5.51
C ILE A 86 -16.46 0.32 5.88
N ARG A 87 -15.36 0.70 5.22
CA ARG A 87 -14.69 2.00 5.42
C ARG A 87 -15.64 3.17 5.18
N ASP A 88 -16.48 3.06 4.17
CA ASP A 88 -17.39 4.12 3.71
C ASP A 88 -18.69 4.17 4.54
N GLY A 89 -18.75 3.46 5.67
CA GLY A 89 -19.79 3.59 6.70
C GLY A 89 -20.94 2.58 6.59
N LEU A 90 -20.83 1.56 5.72
CA LEU A 90 -21.87 0.54 5.58
C LEU A 90 -21.99 -0.36 6.83
N THR A 91 -20.99 -0.36 7.72
CA THR A 91 -20.96 -1.21 8.93
C THR A 91 -22.22 -1.09 9.77
N GLU A 92 -22.73 0.13 10.00
CA GLU A 92 -23.96 0.31 10.80
C GLU A 92 -25.15 -0.40 10.16
N SER A 93 -25.30 -0.32 8.84
CA SER A 93 -26.38 -1.02 8.14
C SER A 93 -26.19 -2.54 8.16
N MET A 94 -24.95 -3.02 8.04
CA MET A 94 -24.63 -4.45 8.12
C MET A 94 -24.89 -5.03 9.52
N MET A 95 -24.72 -4.22 10.57
CA MET A 95 -24.92 -4.64 11.96
C MET A 95 -26.38 -4.61 12.42
N ARG A 96 -27.29 -3.95 11.68
CA ARG A 96 -28.70 -3.82 12.08
C ARG A 96 -29.45 -5.15 12.12
N ASP A 97 -29.08 -6.06 11.21
CA ASP A 97 -29.72 -7.36 11.04
C ASP A 97 -28.85 -8.49 11.62
N VAL A 98 -27.84 -8.16 12.45
CA VAL A 98 -27.02 -9.18 13.12
C VAL A 98 -27.84 -9.78 14.25
N GLU A 99 -28.06 -11.09 14.15
CA GLU A 99 -28.67 -11.89 15.20
C GLU A 99 -27.59 -12.51 16.08
N ASP A 100 -27.88 -12.60 17.37
CA ASP A 100 -27.07 -13.41 18.26
C ASP A 100 -27.31 -14.88 17.93
N ILE A 101 -26.21 -15.60 17.70
CA ILE A 101 -26.22 -17.01 17.33
C ILE A 101 -26.19 -17.93 18.55
N ASP A 102 -26.04 -17.39 19.77
CA ASP A 102 -25.93 -18.15 21.03
C ASP A 102 -24.80 -19.22 20.98
N GLU A 103 -23.74 -18.91 20.24
CA GLU A 103 -22.55 -19.76 20.12
C GLU A 103 -21.35 -19.09 20.78
N GLU A 104 -20.73 -19.78 21.74
CA GLU A 104 -19.49 -19.35 22.37
C GLU A 104 -18.27 -20.12 21.82
N TYR A 105 -17.19 -19.38 21.59
CA TYR A 105 -15.92 -19.90 21.09
C TYR A 105 -14.77 -19.44 22.00
N ASP A 106 -13.89 -20.37 22.34
CA ASP A 106 -12.69 -20.09 23.14
C ASP A 106 -11.60 -19.39 22.33
N MET A 107 -11.63 -19.56 21.00
CA MET A 107 -10.70 -18.94 20.07
C MET A 107 -11.41 -18.60 18.76
N VAL A 108 -11.17 -17.38 18.27
CA VAL A 108 -11.60 -16.94 16.93
C VAL A 108 -10.36 -16.59 16.12
N ILE A 109 -10.23 -17.19 14.95
CA ILE A 109 -9.13 -16.98 14.01
C ILE A 109 -9.70 -16.33 12.75
N ILE A 110 -9.11 -15.20 12.35
CA ILE A 110 -9.46 -14.51 11.11
C ILE A 110 -8.40 -14.82 10.05
N GLY A 111 -8.82 -15.53 9.00
CA GLY A 111 -7.98 -16.00 7.90
C GLY A 111 -7.60 -17.48 8.04
N GLY A 112 -7.95 -18.27 7.03
CA GLY A 112 -7.65 -19.69 6.90
C GLY A 112 -6.41 -19.98 6.05
N GLY A 113 -5.40 -19.11 6.10
CA GLY A 113 -4.07 -19.36 5.55
C GLY A 113 -3.21 -20.28 6.44
N PHE A 114 -1.96 -20.53 6.06
CA PHE A 114 -1.05 -21.37 6.86
C PHE A 114 -0.92 -20.93 8.31
N SER A 115 -0.82 -19.63 8.56
CA SER A 115 -0.74 -19.09 9.92
C SER A 115 -2.01 -19.37 10.72
N GLY A 116 -3.20 -19.22 10.12
CA GLY A 116 -4.48 -19.45 10.79
C GLY A 116 -4.73 -20.94 11.04
N ILE A 117 -4.52 -21.79 10.05
CA ILE A 117 -4.65 -23.24 10.21
C ILE A 117 -3.59 -23.78 11.18
N GLY A 118 -2.37 -23.25 11.15
CA GLY A 118 -1.31 -23.61 12.09
C GLY A 118 -1.66 -23.22 13.53
N ALA A 119 -2.22 -22.02 13.73
CA ALA A 119 -2.72 -21.59 15.03
C ALA A 119 -3.87 -22.48 15.54
N ALA A 120 -4.84 -22.78 14.67
CA ALA A 120 -5.95 -23.68 14.99
C ALA A 120 -5.46 -25.09 15.36
N TYR A 121 -4.48 -25.61 14.60
CA TYR A 121 -3.86 -26.90 14.87
C TYR A 121 -3.17 -26.92 16.23
N GLN A 122 -2.37 -25.90 16.54
CA GLN A 122 -1.67 -25.83 17.82
C GLN A 122 -2.64 -25.70 18.98
N PHE A 123 -3.69 -24.86 18.83
CA PHE A 123 -4.76 -24.74 19.82
C PHE A 123 -5.46 -26.07 20.07
N HIS A 124 -5.87 -26.76 19.01
CA HIS A 124 -6.51 -28.08 19.10
C HIS A 124 -5.59 -29.12 19.76
N LYS A 125 -4.29 -29.11 19.43
CA LYS A 125 -3.30 -30.01 20.03
C LYS A 125 -3.14 -29.79 21.53
N GLU A 126 -3.22 -28.55 22.01
CA GLU A 126 -3.07 -28.21 23.42
C GLU A 126 -4.36 -28.40 24.24
N GLN A 127 -5.52 -28.14 23.63
CA GLN A 127 -6.81 -28.08 24.32
C GLN A 127 -7.72 -29.30 24.07
N GLY A 128 -7.42 -30.10 23.05
CA GLY A 128 -8.26 -31.20 22.59
C GLY A 128 -9.66 -30.75 22.14
N ASP A 129 -10.62 -31.67 22.19
CA ASP A 129 -12.01 -31.42 21.79
C ASP A 129 -12.85 -30.66 22.84
N SER A 130 -12.23 -30.30 23.97
CA SER A 130 -12.93 -29.64 25.08
C SER A 130 -13.15 -28.14 24.86
N ARG A 131 -12.49 -27.55 23.86
CA ARG A 131 -12.53 -26.13 23.52
C ARG A 131 -12.96 -25.93 22.07
N ARG A 132 -13.70 -24.85 21.81
CA ARG A 132 -14.22 -24.53 20.47
C ARG A 132 -13.38 -23.44 19.81
N CYS A 133 -12.95 -23.69 18.58
CA CYS A 133 -12.21 -22.73 17.75
C CYS A 133 -13.00 -22.44 16.47
N LEU A 134 -13.30 -21.17 16.22
CA LEU A 134 -13.92 -20.69 14.97
C LEU A 134 -12.85 -20.13 14.04
N ILE A 135 -12.85 -20.55 12.78
CA ILE A 135 -12.01 -19.98 11.73
C ILE A 135 -12.90 -19.27 10.73
N LEU A 136 -12.68 -17.98 10.53
CA LEU A 136 -13.37 -17.17 9.53
C LEU A 136 -12.45 -16.95 8.33
N GLU A 137 -12.85 -17.45 7.16
CA GLU A 137 -12.12 -17.32 5.90
C GLU A 137 -13.05 -16.72 4.86
N ASN A 138 -12.58 -15.70 4.14
CA ASN A 138 -13.39 -14.99 3.14
C ASN A 138 -13.46 -15.77 1.80
N HIS A 139 -12.58 -16.75 1.61
CA HIS A 139 -12.54 -17.59 0.42
C HIS A 139 -13.19 -18.97 0.63
N PRO A 140 -13.76 -19.58 -0.43
CA PRO A 140 -14.34 -20.92 -0.36
C PRO A 140 -13.31 -22.04 -0.12
N VAL A 141 -12.02 -21.76 -0.31
CA VAL A 141 -10.93 -22.72 -0.14
C VAL A 141 -9.89 -22.16 0.82
N PHE A 142 -9.44 -22.95 1.80
CA PHE A 142 -8.37 -22.59 2.73
C PHE A 142 -6.98 -22.60 2.07
N GLY A 143 -6.00 -21.96 2.70
CA GLY A 143 -4.59 -21.99 2.30
C GLY A 143 -3.96 -20.63 1.99
N GLY A 144 -4.75 -19.54 2.01
CA GLY A 144 -4.25 -18.18 1.74
C GLY A 144 -3.50 -18.11 0.40
N GLU A 145 -2.31 -17.50 0.40
CA GLU A 145 -1.45 -17.37 -0.78
C GLU A 145 -0.80 -18.68 -1.27
N ALA A 146 -0.96 -19.78 -0.52
CA ALA A 146 -0.26 -21.04 -0.78
C ALA A 146 -1.14 -22.13 -1.39
N LYS A 147 -2.32 -21.81 -1.90
CA LYS A 147 -3.15 -22.80 -2.58
C LYS A 147 -2.52 -23.16 -3.92
N GLN A 148 -2.67 -24.41 -4.30
CA GLN A 148 -2.19 -24.89 -5.58
C GLN A 148 -3.04 -24.28 -6.69
N ASN A 149 -2.38 -23.76 -7.72
CA ASN A 149 -3.03 -23.37 -8.96
C ASN A 149 -2.61 -24.38 -10.04
N GLU A 150 -3.58 -25.11 -10.59
CA GLU A 150 -3.37 -25.99 -11.73
C GLU A 150 -3.70 -25.18 -13.00
N PHE A 151 -2.70 -25.00 -13.86
CA PHE A 151 -2.79 -24.23 -15.12
C PHE A 151 -2.73 -25.15 -16.33
#